data_AF-A0A101WX22-F1
#
_entry.id   AF-A0A101WX22-F1
#
_cell.length_a   1.000
_cell.length_b   1.000
_cell.length_c   1.000
_cell.angle_alpha   90.00
_cell.angle_beta   90.00
_cell.angle_gamma   90.00
#
_symmetry.space_group_name_H-M   'P 1'
#
loop_
_entity.id
_entity.type
_entity.pdbx_description
1 polymer ?
#
loop_
_entity_poly.entity_id
_entity_poly.type
_entity_poly.pdbx_seq_one_letter_code
_entity_poly.pdbx_strand_id
1 'polypeptide(L)'
;MMQIKLGFEEWRRLSKEIERIAQNEQLELIISMTFGFSGIENNESEEEEEGEHAHHHYHIAELPKEVIEELGEFMDALKAKYNAKVDHHVHGDHAGVVASITVTGKDAINVFRNIIDDAKNCESCILAGVDGEMHLGDDVSVIFFGDSYKLTFILPAQDGRRLIINEVNT
;
A
#
# COMPACT_ATOMS: atom_id res chain seq x y z
N MET A 1 -20.19 22.24 -18.39
CA MET A 1 -20.38 20.96 -17.68
C MET A 1 -19.38 20.94 -16.54
N MET A 2 -19.85 21.05 -15.30
CA MET A 2 -18.99 21.06 -14.12
C MET A 2 -18.72 19.60 -13.75
N GLN A 3 -17.51 19.09 -14.03
CA GLN A 3 -17.06 17.80 -13.51
C GLN A 3 -17.04 17.93 -11.99
N ILE A 4 -18.00 17.28 -11.32
CA ILE A 4 -18.01 17.16 -9.87
C ILE A 4 -16.75 16.37 -9.51
N LYS A 5 -15.76 17.02 -8.90
CA LYS A 5 -14.55 16.38 -8.37
C LYS A 5 -14.91 15.57 -7.12
N LEU A 6 -15.63 14.47 -7.28
CA LEU A 6 -15.88 13.50 -6.22
C LEU A 6 -14.52 13.07 -5.64
N GLY A 7 -14.36 13.14 -4.31
CA GLY A 7 -13.15 12.69 -3.59
C GLY A 7 -12.05 13.75 -3.40
N PHE A 8 -12.05 14.86 -4.14
CA PHE A 8 -10.93 15.82 -4.07
C PHE A 8 -10.87 16.57 -2.74
N GLU A 9 -12.02 16.88 -2.14
CA GLU A 9 -12.05 17.59 -0.85
C GLU A 9 -11.61 16.69 0.30
N GLU A 10 -11.96 15.41 0.25
CA GLU A 10 -11.60 14.39 1.23
C GLU A 10 -10.08 14.16 1.22
N TRP A 11 -9.49 13.96 0.04
CA TRP A 11 -8.03 13.87 -0.13
C TRP A 11 -7.31 15.13 0.34
N ARG A 12 -7.85 16.31 0.03
CA ARG A 12 -7.26 17.59 0.46
C ARG A 12 -7.32 17.75 1.97
N ARG A 13 -8.43 17.33 2.61
CA ARG A 13 -8.58 17.35 4.06
C ARG A 13 -7.61 16.39 4.73
N LEU A 14 -7.50 15.17 4.21
CA LEU A 14 -6.55 14.18 4.71
C LEU A 14 -5.11 14.70 4.63
N SER A 15 -4.71 15.25 3.48
CA SER A 15 -3.38 15.85 3.29
C SER A 15 -3.05 16.91 4.35
N LYS A 16 -3.99 17.80 4.67
CA LYS A 16 -3.79 18.81 5.73
C LYS A 16 -3.65 18.21 7.12
N GLU A 17 -4.41 17.16 7.43
CA GLU A 17 -4.31 16.50 8.73
C GLU A 17 -2.99 15.76 8.89
N ILE A 18 -2.50 15.09 7.84
CA ILE A 18 -1.18 14.44 7.86
C ILE A 18 -0.05 15.47 7.96
N GLU A 19 -0.12 16.58 7.23
CA GLU A 19 0.85 17.68 7.34
C GLU A 19 0.88 18.26 8.77
N ARG A 20 -0.30 18.44 9.39
CA ARG A 20 -0.42 18.88 10.79
C ARG A 20 0.23 17.89 11.75
N ILE A 21 -0.04 16.59 11.58
CA ILE A 21 0.49 15.52 12.43
C ILE A 21 2.01 15.46 12.34
N ALA A 22 2.57 15.59 11.13
CA ALA A 22 4.00 15.55 10.91
C ALA A 22 4.76 16.74 11.50
N GLN A 23 4.11 17.89 11.76
CA GLN A 23 4.73 19.09 12.34
C GLN A 23 6.00 19.60 11.59
N ASN A 24 6.05 19.42 10.26
CA ASN A 24 7.21 19.66 9.38
C ASN A 24 8.38 18.67 9.50
N GLU A 25 8.20 17.57 10.23
CA GLU A 25 9.12 16.46 10.27
C GLU A 25 8.89 15.47 9.12
N GLN A 26 9.79 14.50 9.02
CA GLN A 26 9.65 13.39 8.09
C GLN A 26 8.79 12.29 8.73
N LEU A 27 7.95 11.67 7.91
CA LEU A 27 7.19 10.47 8.23
C LEU A 27 7.84 9.27 7.55
N GLU A 28 7.84 8.13 8.21
CA GLU A 28 8.05 6.84 7.56
C GLU A 28 6.70 6.26 7.15
N LEU A 29 6.46 6.17 5.84
CA LEU A 29 5.32 5.47 5.25
C LEU A 29 5.71 4.01 5.07
N ILE A 30 5.02 3.12 5.78
CA ILE A 30 5.08 1.67 5.58
C ILE A 30 3.78 1.29 4.89
N ILE A 31 3.89 0.75 3.67
CA ILE A 31 2.73 0.35 2.86
C ILE A 31 2.89 -1.10 2.42
N SER A 32 1.87 -1.89 2.70
CA SER A 32 1.65 -3.24 2.22
C SER A 32 0.59 -3.21 1.13
N MET A 33 0.87 -3.86 0.01
CA MET A 33 -0.02 -3.96 -1.14
C MET A 33 -0.16 -5.42 -1.55
N THR A 34 -1.39 -5.90 -1.66
CA THR A 34 -1.70 -7.25 -2.13
C THR A 34 -2.23 -7.19 -3.54
N PHE A 35 -1.64 -7.97 -4.44
CA PHE A 35 -2.00 -8.12 -5.83
C PHE A 35 -2.56 -9.51 -6.07
N GLY A 36 -3.78 -9.60 -6.59
CA GLY A 36 -4.41 -10.86 -7.00
C GLY A 36 -4.27 -11.10 -8.50
N PHE A 37 -4.28 -12.38 -8.89
CA PHE A 37 -4.11 -12.80 -10.29
C PHE A 37 -5.35 -13.53 -10.78
N SER A 38 -5.88 -13.15 -11.95
CA SER A 38 -6.94 -13.90 -12.61
C SER A 38 -6.33 -14.91 -13.59
N GLY A 39 -6.51 -16.22 -13.33
CA GLY A 39 -6.18 -17.26 -14.31
C GLY A 39 -5.27 -18.39 -13.84
N ILE A 40 -4.92 -18.45 -12.55
CA ILE A 40 -4.21 -19.61 -11.99
C ILE A 40 -5.29 -20.55 -11.47
N GLU A 41 -5.58 -21.62 -12.23
CA GLU A 41 -6.40 -22.72 -11.71
C GLU A 41 -5.65 -23.31 -10.52
N ASN A 42 -6.18 -23.08 -9.31
CA ASN A 42 -5.72 -23.71 -8.07
C ASN A 42 -5.80 -25.23 -8.24
N ASN A 43 -4.69 -25.85 -8.65
CA ASN A 43 -4.41 -27.23 -8.28
C ASN A 43 -3.97 -27.21 -6.81
N GLU A 44 -4.95 -27.04 -5.92
CA GLU A 44 -4.80 -27.37 -4.50
C GLU A 44 -4.62 -28.89 -4.42
N SER A 45 -3.40 -29.36 -4.61
CA SER A 45 -2.96 -30.63 -4.05
C SER A 45 -2.79 -30.42 -2.55
N GLU A 46 -3.76 -30.95 -1.80
CA GLU A 46 -3.70 -31.20 -0.37
C GLU A 46 -2.38 -31.92 -0.03
N GLU A 47 -1.41 -31.22 0.55
CA GLU A 47 -0.33 -31.84 1.31
C GLU A 47 -0.38 -31.34 2.75
N GLU A 48 -1.01 -32.16 3.61
CA GLU A 48 -0.79 -32.18 5.04
C GLU A 48 0.68 -32.56 5.31
N GLU A 49 1.51 -31.66 5.84
CA GLU A 49 2.64 -32.08 6.69
C GLU A 49 2.90 -31.10 7.84
N GLU A 50 3.17 -31.73 8.98
CA GLU A 50 3.35 -31.19 10.32
C GLU A 50 4.72 -30.51 10.48
N GLY A 51 4.78 -29.45 11.29
CA GLY A 51 5.96 -29.17 12.11
C GLY A 51 7.01 -28.19 11.56
N GLU A 52 7.35 -27.25 12.44
CA GLU A 52 8.54 -26.40 12.47
C GLU A 52 8.54 -25.09 11.66
N HIS A 53 8.90 -24.04 12.39
CA HIS A 53 9.05 -22.66 11.95
C HIS A 53 10.08 -22.53 10.81
N ALA A 54 9.63 -22.60 9.57
CA ALA A 54 10.42 -22.19 8.41
C ALA A 54 9.78 -20.94 7.77
N HIS A 55 10.56 -19.86 7.72
CA HIS A 55 10.27 -18.70 6.90
C HIS A 55 10.30 -19.13 5.42
N HIS A 56 9.18 -19.60 4.88
CA HIS A 56 9.07 -19.99 3.47
C HIS A 56 9.01 -18.73 2.60
N HIS A 57 10.16 -18.27 2.11
CA HIS A 57 10.23 -17.43 0.92
C HIS A 57 9.81 -18.29 -0.28
N TYR A 58 8.54 -18.20 -0.69
CA TYR A 58 8.09 -18.80 -1.94
C TYR A 58 8.72 -18.05 -3.12
N HIS A 59 9.23 -18.83 -4.08
CA HIS A 59 9.90 -18.30 -5.26
C HIS A 59 8.87 -17.68 -6.21
N ILE A 60 9.20 -16.50 -6.77
CA ILE A 60 8.53 -15.81 -7.89
C ILE A 60 8.18 -16.73 -9.09
N ALA A 61 8.74 -17.93 -9.19
CA ALA A 61 8.71 -18.82 -10.36
C ALA A 61 7.33 -19.43 -10.71
N GLU A 62 6.29 -19.24 -9.88
CA GLU A 62 4.95 -19.81 -10.11
C GLU A 62 3.94 -18.81 -10.71
N LEU A 63 4.34 -17.55 -10.88
CA LEU A 63 3.48 -16.53 -11.50
C LEU A 63 3.64 -16.48 -13.02
N PRO A 64 2.57 -16.06 -13.75
CA PRO A 64 2.70 -15.68 -15.15
C PRO A 64 3.83 -14.67 -15.32
N LYS A 65 4.64 -14.84 -16.37
CA LYS A 65 5.85 -14.05 -16.58
C LYS A 65 5.55 -12.54 -16.64
N GLU A 66 4.42 -12.18 -17.23
CA GLU A 66 3.94 -10.81 -17.38
C GLU A 66 3.70 -10.16 -16.01
N VAL A 67 3.12 -10.91 -15.06
CA VAL A 67 2.92 -10.46 -13.67
C VAL A 67 4.25 -10.18 -12.98
N ILE A 68 5.23 -11.07 -13.17
CA ILE A 68 6.56 -10.93 -12.57
C ILE A 68 7.25 -9.67 -13.10
N GLU A 69 7.17 -9.45 -14.41
CA GLU A 69 7.76 -8.27 -15.06
C GLU A 69 7.09 -6.98 -14.57
N GLU A 70 5.75 -6.90 -14.55
CA GLU A 70 5.02 -5.71 -14.09
C GLU A 70 5.25 -5.40 -12.60
N LEU A 71 5.20 -6.41 -11.72
CA LEU A 71 5.52 -6.21 -10.30
C LEU A 71 6.98 -5.83 -10.09
N GLY A 72 7.90 -6.40 -10.88
CA GLY A 72 9.31 -6.03 -10.88
C GLY A 72 9.52 -4.55 -11.22
N GLU A 73 8.91 -4.10 -12.32
CA GLU A 73 8.95 -2.70 -12.76
C GLU A 73 8.36 -1.75 -11.71
N PHE A 74 7.23 -2.13 -11.10
CA PHE A 74 6.61 -1.37 -10.02
C PHE A 74 7.55 -1.23 -8.81
N MET A 75 8.12 -2.35 -8.34
CA MET A 75 9.05 -2.34 -7.20
C MET A 75 10.30 -1.51 -7.49
N ASP A 76 10.84 -1.59 -8.70
CA ASP A 76 12.01 -0.81 -9.10
C ASP A 76 11.67 0.68 -9.25
N ALA A 77 10.46 1.02 -9.69
CA ALA A 77 9.96 2.39 -9.67
C ALA A 77 9.87 2.95 -8.24
N LEU A 78 9.40 2.16 -7.26
CA LEU A 78 9.37 2.58 -5.86
C LEU A 78 10.77 2.89 -5.32
N LYS A 79 11.73 1.99 -5.57
CA LYS A 79 13.14 2.18 -5.18
C LYS A 79 13.73 3.42 -5.85
N ALA A 80 13.52 3.60 -7.16
CA ALA A 80 14.12 4.68 -7.92
C ALA A 80 13.50 6.06 -7.62
N LYS A 81 12.17 6.16 -7.55
CA LYS A 81 11.45 7.42 -7.35
C LYS A 81 11.50 7.89 -5.89
N TYR A 82 11.43 6.96 -4.94
CA TYR A 82 11.22 7.27 -3.52
C TYR A 82 12.33 6.77 -2.60
N ASN A 83 13.39 6.17 -3.13
CA ASN A 83 14.44 5.52 -2.33
C ASN A 83 13.86 4.50 -1.33
N ALA A 84 12.81 3.79 -1.76
CA ALA A 84 12.07 2.86 -0.92
C ALA A 84 12.90 1.63 -0.56
N LYS A 85 12.75 1.15 0.68
CA LYS A 85 13.13 -0.23 1.04
C LYS A 85 11.95 -1.13 0.71
N VAL A 86 12.16 -2.10 -0.18
CA VAL A 86 11.08 -2.95 -0.70
C VAL A 86 11.37 -4.41 -0.38
N ASP A 87 10.36 -5.11 0.11
CA ASP A 87 10.33 -6.56 0.25
C ASP A 87 9.06 -7.10 -0.43
N HIS A 88 9.06 -8.38 -0.79
CA HIS A 88 7.92 -9.01 -1.43
C HIS A 88 7.78 -10.48 -1.04
N HIS A 89 6.55 -10.96 -1.08
CA HIS A 89 6.21 -12.37 -0.96
C HIS A 89 5.23 -12.75 -2.06
N VAL A 90 5.31 -13.98 -2.53
CA VAL A 90 4.48 -14.48 -3.62
C VAL A 90 3.90 -15.81 -3.21
N HIS A 91 2.60 -16.01 -3.44
CA HIS A 91 1.89 -17.26 -3.33
C HIS A 91 1.15 -17.54 -4.65
N GLY A 92 0.70 -18.78 -4.83
CA GLY A 92 0.17 -19.27 -6.11
C GLY A 92 -0.93 -18.43 -6.74
N ASP A 93 -1.71 -17.66 -5.97
CA ASP A 93 -2.82 -16.84 -6.45
C ASP A 93 -2.70 -15.33 -6.10
N HIS A 94 -1.66 -14.92 -5.35
CA HIS A 94 -1.43 -13.53 -4.97
C HIS A 94 0.04 -13.18 -4.69
N ALA A 95 0.39 -11.90 -4.78
CA ALA A 95 1.66 -11.38 -4.30
C ALA A 95 1.45 -10.22 -3.34
N GLY A 96 2.25 -10.16 -2.29
CA GLY A 96 2.33 -9.00 -1.43
C GLY A 96 3.64 -8.26 -1.63
N VAL A 97 3.55 -6.93 -1.73
CA VAL A 97 4.69 -6.02 -1.80
C VAL A 97 4.62 -5.10 -0.60
N VAL A 98 5.71 -5.04 0.16
CA VAL A 98 5.85 -4.12 1.30
C VAL A 98 6.93 -3.10 0.97
N ALA A 99 6.64 -1.82 1.18
CA ALA A 99 7.59 -0.74 1.00
C ALA A 99 7.64 0.19 2.22
N SER A 100 8.86 0.55 2.64
CA SER A 100 9.13 1.62 3.61
C SER A 100 9.76 2.82 2.89
N ILE A 101 9.16 4.00 3.10
CA ILE A 101 9.50 5.24 2.39
C ILE A 101 9.52 6.40 3.38
N THR A 102 10.63 7.15 3.41
CA THR A 102 10.69 8.41 4.16
C THR A 102 10.14 9.57 3.33
N VAL A 103 9.11 10.24 3.82
CA VAL A 103 8.41 11.33 3.12
C VAL A 103 8.25 12.55 4.03
N THR A 104 8.14 13.75 3.47
CA THR A 104 7.72 14.92 4.28
C THR A 104 6.21 14.86 4.51
N GLY A 105 5.72 15.37 5.65
CA GLY A 105 4.27 15.41 5.90
C GLY A 105 3.46 16.15 4.82
N LYS A 106 4.06 17.16 4.19
CA LYS A 106 3.45 17.93 3.10
C LYS A 106 3.27 17.10 1.83
N ASP A 107 4.21 16.19 1.55
CA ASP A 107 4.22 15.39 0.33
C ASP A 107 3.63 13.98 0.52
N ALA A 108 3.44 13.54 1.78
CA ALA A 108 3.04 12.19 2.15
C ALA A 108 1.82 11.66 1.38
N ILE A 109 0.73 12.44 1.32
CA ILE A 109 -0.49 12.03 0.58
C ILE A 109 -0.29 12.02 -0.93
N ASN A 110 0.53 12.94 -1.48
CA ASN A 110 0.79 12.91 -2.92
C ASN A 110 1.65 11.70 -3.29
N VAL A 111 2.67 11.39 -2.49
CA VAL A 111 3.49 10.17 -2.67
C VAL A 111 2.63 8.93 -2.54
N PHE A 112 1.83 8.83 -1.47
CA PHE A 112 0.91 7.72 -1.26
C PHE A 112 -0.01 7.52 -2.49
N ARG A 113 -0.66 8.58 -2.97
CA ARG A 113 -1.56 8.48 -4.13
C ARG A 113 -0.84 8.03 -5.40
N ASN A 114 0.35 8.57 -5.66
CA ASN A 114 1.13 8.14 -6.82
C ASN A 114 1.51 6.65 -6.75
N ILE A 115 1.78 6.13 -5.56
CA ILE A 115 2.04 4.69 -5.36
C ILE A 115 0.80 3.87 -5.68
N ILE A 116 -0.38 4.28 -5.19
CA ILE A 116 -1.64 3.60 -5.48
C ILE A 116 -1.97 3.66 -6.98
N ASP A 117 -1.79 4.82 -7.60
CA ASP A 117 -2.02 5.01 -9.04
C ASP A 117 -1.05 4.14 -9.87
N ASP A 118 0.23 4.09 -9.51
CA ASP A 118 1.23 3.24 -10.15
C ASP A 118 0.88 1.74 -9.95
N ALA A 119 0.47 1.34 -8.75
CA ALA A 119 0.06 -0.05 -8.45
C ALA A 119 -1.21 -0.48 -9.22
N LYS A 120 -2.14 0.45 -9.46
CA LYS A 120 -3.36 0.21 -10.25
C LYS A 120 -3.09 0.05 -11.75
N ASN A 121 -1.90 0.41 -12.23
CA ASN A 121 -1.52 0.27 -13.64
C ASN A 121 -0.98 -1.12 -14.00
N CYS A 122 -1.03 -2.09 -13.08
CA CYS A 122 -0.78 -3.49 -13.40
C CYS A 122 -1.89 -3.99 -14.34
N GLU A 123 -1.55 -4.38 -15.57
CA GLU A 123 -2.52 -4.91 -16.53
C GLU A 123 -2.78 -6.40 -16.29
N SER A 124 -1.76 -7.10 -15.79
CA SER A 124 -1.76 -8.55 -15.55
C SER A 124 -2.17 -8.93 -14.12
N CYS A 125 -2.37 -7.96 -13.23
CA CYS A 125 -2.75 -8.18 -11.83
C CYS A 125 -3.69 -7.10 -11.30
N ILE A 126 -4.37 -7.38 -10.18
CA ILE A 126 -5.33 -6.46 -9.56
C ILE A 126 -4.84 -6.10 -8.17
N LEU A 127 -4.71 -4.81 -7.88
CA LEU A 127 -4.50 -4.33 -6.51
C LEU A 127 -5.75 -4.64 -5.66
N ALA A 128 -5.67 -5.72 -4.90
CA ALA A 128 -6.76 -6.31 -4.13
C ALA A 128 -6.79 -5.80 -2.67
N GLY A 129 -5.65 -5.36 -2.14
CA GLY A 129 -5.54 -4.86 -0.78
C GLY A 129 -4.45 -3.83 -0.64
N VAL A 130 -4.69 -2.84 0.21
CA VAL A 130 -3.71 -1.85 0.65
C VAL A 130 -3.88 -1.71 2.15
N ASP A 131 -2.79 -1.82 2.89
CA ASP A 131 -2.76 -1.60 4.32
C ASP A 131 -1.41 -1.04 4.76
N GLY A 132 -1.35 -0.38 5.90
CA GLY A 132 -0.10 0.15 6.41
C GLY A 132 -0.26 1.31 7.36
N GLU A 133 0.87 1.97 7.59
CA GLU A 133 1.04 2.93 8.67
C GLU A 133 1.92 4.10 8.24
N MET A 134 1.73 5.25 8.88
CA MET A 134 2.71 6.33 8.87
C MET A 134 3.22 6.57 10.27
N HIS A 135 4.54 6.55 10.42
CA HIS A 135 5.24 6.73 11.68
C HIS A 135 5.88 8.12 11.74
N LEU A 136 5.79 8.76 12.90
CA LEU A 136 6.53 9.97 13.25
C LEU A 136 7.54 9.60 14.34
N GLY A 137 8.80 9.42 13.96
CA GLY A 137 9.77 8.76 14.86
C GLY A 137 9.33 7.33 15.13
N ASP A 138 9.21 6.96 16.40
CA ASP A 138 8.77 5.62 16.84
C ASP A 138 7.24 5.51 17.03
N ASP A 139 6.49 6.59 16.79
CA ASP A 139 5.05 6.66 17.05
C ASP A 139 4.21 6.41 15.79
N VAL A 140 3.35 5.39 15.83
CA VAL A 140 2.30 5.17 14.82
C VAL A 140 1.31 6.34 14.85
N SER A 141 1.33 7.13 13.79
CA SER A 141 0.59 8.39 13.70
C SER A 141 -0.65 8.31 12.81
N VAL A 142 -0.61 7.44 11.80
CA VAL A 142 -1.74 7.16 10.90
C VAL A 142 -1.76 5.67 10.59
N ILE A 143 -2.93 5.07 10.63
CA ILE A 143 -3.17 3.70 10.14
C ILE A 143 -4.09 3.81 8.93
N PHE A 144 -3.84 3.04 7.89
CA PHE A 144 -4.72 2.98 6.73
C PHE A 144 -4.91 1.56 6.23
N PHE A 145 -6.07 1.32 5.63
CA PHE A 145 -6.40 0.05 4.99
C PHE A 145 -7.53 0.21 3.98
N GLY A 146 -7.63 -0.73 3.04
CA GLY A 146 -8.68 -0.77 2.03
C GLY A 146 -8.20 -1.50 0.78
N ASP A 147 -8.65 -1.03 -0.37
CA ASP A 147 -8.37 -1.63 -1.68
C ASP A 147 -8.19 -0.56 -2.76
N SER A 148 -8.15 -1.00 -4.03
CA SER A 148 -8.00 -0.12 -5.19
C SER A 148 -9.19 0.79 -5.48
N TYR A 149 -10.32 0.65 -4.76
CA TYR A 149 -11.52 1.47 -4.89
C TYR A 149 -11.75 2.42 -3.72
N LYS A 150 -11.49 1.97 -2.49
CA LYS A 150 -11.75 2.75 -1.28
C LYS A 150 -10.70 2.49 -0.21
N LEU A 151 -10.22 3.58 0.39
CA LEU A 151 -9.29 3.55 1.51
C LEU A 151 -9.88 4.21 2.74
N THR A 152 -9.54 3.66 3.90
CA THR A 152 -9.88 4.17 5.22
C THR A 152 -8.61 4.57 5.95
N PHE A 153 -8.61 5.77 6.52
CA PHE A 153 -7.51 6.31 7.32
C PHE A 153 -8.01 6.56 8.75
N ILE A 154 -7.22 6.13 9.73
CA ILE A 154 -7.43 6.36 11.15
C ILE A 154 -6.29 7.23 11.65
N LEU A 155 -6.62 8.39 12.22
CA LEU A 155 -5.64 9.37 12.66
C LEU A 155 -6.11 10.13 13.91
N PRO A 156 -5.21 10.68 14.74
CA PRO A 156 -5.59 11.44 15.92
C PRO A 156 -6.28 12.75 15.55
N ALA A 157 -7.38 13.05 16.24
CA ALA A 157 -8.03 14.34 16.20
C ALA A 157 -7.11 15.46 16.70
N GLN A 158 -7.42 16.70 16.35
CA GLN A 158 -6.66 17.87 16.78
C GLN A 158 -6.55 18.02 18.31
N ASP A 159 -7.51 17.47 19.06
CA ASP A 159 -7.48 17.48 20.52
C ASP A 159 -6.61 16.37 21.14
N GLY A 160 -6.08 15.46 20.32
CA GLY A 160 -5.27 14.31 20.76
C GLY A 160 -6.02 13.27 21.58
N ARG A 161 -7.34 13.38 21.74
CA ARG A 161 -8.16 12.53 22.63
C ARG A 161 -9.04 11.55 21.89
N ARG A 162 -9.28 11.79 20.61
CA ARG A 162 -10.18 11.00 19.77
C ARG A 162 -9.48 10.59 18.49
N LEU A 163 -9.95 9.50 17.90
CA LEU A 163 -9.57 9.12 16.55
C LEU A 163 -10.60 9.68 15.57
N ILE A 164 -10.12 10.07 14.40
CA ILE A 164 -10.91 10.45 13.23
C ILE A 164 -10.75 9.32 12.21
N ILE A 165 -11.88 8.91 11.64
CA ILE A 165 -11.93 8.01 10.50
C ILE A 165 -12.20 8.86 9.26
N ASN A 166 -11.35 8.74 8.25
CA ASN A 166 -11.49 9.44 6.98
C ASN A 166 -11.48 8.40 5.85
N GLU A 167 -12.53 8.40 5.04
CA GLU A 167 -12.68 7.48 3.92
C GLU A 167 -12.51 8.25 2.61
N VAL A 168 -11.71 7.70 1.70
CA VAL A 168 -11.43 8.30 0.39
C VAL A 168 -11.61 7.27 -0.71
N ASN A 169 -12.07 7.71 -1.87
CA ASN A 169 -12.08 6.90 -3.08
C ASN A 169 -10.76 7.11 -3.84
N THR A 170 -10.24 6.03 -4.40
CA THR A 170 -8.96 5.96 -5.12
C THR A 170 -9.12 6.00 -6.63
#